data_AF-I4Y8X0-F1
#
_entry.id   AF-I4Y8X0-F1
#
_cell.length_a   1.000
_cell.length_b   1.000
_cell.length_c   1.000
_cell.angle_alpha   90.00
_cell.angle_beta   90.00
_cell.angle_gamma   90.00
#
_symmetry.space_group_name_H-M   'P 1'
#
loop_
_entity.id
_entity.type
_entity.pdbx_description
1 polymer ?
#
loop_
_entity_poly.entity_id
_entity_poly.type
_entity_poly.pdbx_seq_one_letter_code
_entity_poly.pdbx_strand_id
1 'polypeptide(L)'
;MTYTNEIIDRYDNIASIPTTLTGFFGGASYFSTLDPGQIIFGIEAVWVYSFASVSCGALGWLTGPTLGTAVWKFLHKAKLPEYEIKERVFYHHIMKNRVDPARQSVQNPVPDYYGENVYSLQTYRQWLRDQATYNRKAYLSENE
;
A
#
# COMPACT_ATOMS: atom_id res chain seq x y z
N MET A 1 -7.91 7.48 1.36
CA MET A 1 -6.59 7.10 0.85
C MET A 1 -6.01 5.88 1.57
N THR A 2 -6.17 5.75 2.88
CA THR A 2 -5.46 4.71 3.66
C THR A 2 -6.01 3.29 3.49
N TYR A 3 -7.33 3.10 3.38
CA TYR A 3 -7.94 1.75 3.32
C TYR A 3 -7.73 1.01 2.01
N THR A 4 -7.79 1.71 0.88
CA THR A 4 -7.58 1.11 -0.43
C THR A 4 -6.14 0.66 -0.57
N ASN A 5 -5.19 1.47 -0.08
CA ASN A 5 -3.77 1.13 -0.06
C ASN A 5 -3.50 -0.08 0.84
N GLU A 6 -4.03 -0.13 2.06
CA GLU A 6 -3.81 -1.26 2.97
C GLU A 6 -4.35 -2.60 2.42
N ILE A 7 -5.50 -2.55 1.74
CA ILE A 7 -6.07 -3.71 1.05
C ILE A 7 -5.16 -4.13 -0.11
N ILE A 8 -4.75 -3.17 -0.95
CA ILE A 8 -3.87 -3.42 -2.10
C ILE A 8 -2.52 -3.98 -1.63
N ASP A 9 -1.91 -3.41 -0.59
CA ASP A 9 -0.64 -3.87 -0.01
C ASP A 9 -0.74 -5.32 0.50
N ARG A 10 -1.88 -5.70 1.09
CA ARG A 10 -2.14 -7.08 1.49
C ARG A 10 -2.26 -8.02 0.28
N TYR A 11 -2.91 -7.59 -0.79
CA TYR A 11 -2.98 -8.37 -2.04
C TYR A 11 -1.62 -8.45 -2.75
N ASP A 12 -0.81 -7.40 -2.70
CA ASP A 12 0.52 -7.34 -3.30
C ASP A 12 1.49 -8.28 -2.59
N ASN A 13 1.46 -8.31 -1.26
CA ASN A 13 2.24 -9.27 -0.47
C ASN A 13 1.82 -10.71 -0.77
N ILE A 14 0.52 -10.99 -0.88
CA ILE A 14 0.01 -12.33 -1.20
C ILE A 14 0.34 -12.72 -2.65
N ALA A 15 0.32 -11.77 -3.59
CA ALA A 15 0.59 -12.01 -5.01
C ALA A 15 2.08 -12.26 -5.29
N SER A 16 2.98 -11.69 -4.49
CA SER A 16 4.42 -11.90 -4.61
C SER A 16 4.84 -13.36 -4.39
N ILE A 17 4.13 -14.11 -3.54
CA ILE A 17 4.44 -15.51 -3.23
C ILE A 17 4.27 -16.41 -4.48
N PRO A 18 3.10 -16.48 -5.13
CA PRO A 18 2.92 -17.30 -6.32
C PRO A 18 3.78 -16.81 -7.49
N THR A 19 3.93 -15.50 -7.73
CA THR A 19 4.78 -15.03 -8.85
C THR A 19 6.26 -15.35 -8.65
N THR A 20 6.76 -15.29 -7.42
CA THR A 20 8.14 -15.71 -7.08
C THR A 20 8.31 -17.21 -7.31
N LEU A 21 7.36 -18.02 -6.82
CA LEU A 21 7.41 -19.48 -7.00
C LEU A 21 7.32 -19.85 -8.49
N THR A 22 6.41 -19.24 -9.24
CA THR A 22 6.28 -19.47 -10.68
C THR A 22 7.53 -19.02 -11.43
N GLY A 23 8.13 -17.88 -11.09
CA GLY A 23 9.38 -17.41 -11.70
C GLY A 23 10.55 -18.35 -11.40
N PHE A 24 10.68 -18.81 -10.16
CA PHE A 24 11.72 -19.73 -9.73
C PHE A 24 11.58 -21.12 -10.36
N PHE A 25 10.40 -21.75 -10.25
CA PHE A 25 10.14 -23.07 -10.83
C PHE A 25 10.14 -23.04 -12.36
N GLY A 26 9.63 -21.96 -12.97
CA GLY A 26 9.72 -21.73 -14.40
C GLY A 26 11.16 -21.67 -14.88
N GLY A 27 12.00 -20.86 -14.23
CA GLY A 27 13.43 -20.78 -14.50
C GLY A 27 14.13 -22.13 -14.32
N ALA A 28 13.95 -22.77 -13.17
CA ALA A 28 14.56 -24.07 -12.88
C ALA A 28 14.15 -25.16 -13.89
N SER A 29 12.87 -25.20 -14.28
CA SER A 29 12.39 -26.15 -15.28
C SER A 29 13.04 -25.92 -16.65
N TYR A 30 13.19 -24.66 -17.08
CA TYR A 30 13.84 -24.32 -18.34
C TYR A 30 15.32 -24.70 -18.31
N PHE A 31 16.06 -24.30 -17.28
CA PHE A 31 17.49 -24.58 -17.19
C PHE A 31 17.82 -26.06 -16.95
N SER A 32 16.89 -26.85 -16.40
CA SER A 32 17.06 -28.30 -16.27
C SER A 32 17.12 -29.06 -17.61
N THR A 33 16.65 -28.44 -18.70
CA THR A 33 16.71 -29.03 -20.05
C THR A 33 18.07 -28.80 -20.74
N LEU A 34 18.93 -27.97 -20.15
CA LEU A 34 20.25 -27.65 -20.70
C LEU A 34 21.32 -28.60 -20.17
N ASP A 35 22.43 -28.72 -20.89
CA ASP A 35 23.55 -29.59 -20.52
C ASP A 35 24.23 -29.10 -19.23
N PRO A 36 24.21 -29.88 -18.13
CA PRO A 36 24.83 -29.50 -16.87
C PRO A 36 26.36 -29.58 -16.89
N GLY A 37 26.95 -30.31 -17.83
CA GLY A 37 28.41 -30.50 -17.93
C GLY A 37 29.15 -29.35 -18.62
N GLN A 38 28.42 -28.39 -19.19
CA GLN A 38 29.02 -27.27 -19.90
C GLN A 38 29.78 -26.35 -18.94
N ILE A 39 30.93 -25.83 -19.36
CA ILE A 39 31.64 -24.77 -18.63
C ILE A 39 31.23 -23.43 -19.23
N ILE A 40 30.71 -22.54 -18.40
CA ILE A 40 30.25 -21.20 -18.78
C ILE A 40 31.09 -20.19 -17.98
N PHE A 41 31.84 -19.33 -18.67
CA PHE A 41 32.76 -18.35 -18.05
C PHE A 41 33.80 -18.96 -17.09
N GLY A 42 34.22 -20.22 -17.32
CA GLY A 42 35.16 -20.93 -16.44
C GLY A 42 34.52 -21.51 -15.16
N ILE A 43 33.20 -21.45 -15.04
CA ILE A 43 32.41 -22.01 -13.94
C ILE A 43 31.55 -23.15 -14.49
N GLU A 44 31.29 -24.20 -13.70
CA GLU A 44 30.37 -25.27 -14.08
C GLU A 44 28.95 -24.71 -14.31
N ALA A 45 28.28 -25.15 -15.38
CA ALA A 45 26.97 -24.67 -15.78
C ALA A 45 25.90 -24.89 -14.70
N VAL A 46 26.03 -25.93 -13.87
CA VAL A 46 25.15 -26.17 -12.71
C VAL A 46 25.05 -24.93 -11.81
N TRP A 47 26.17 -24.27 -11.51
CA TRP A 47 26.18 -23.07 -10.67
C TRP A 47 25.54 -21.89 -11.39
N VAL A 48 25.90 -21.67 -12.66
CA VAL A 48 25.37 -20.57 -13.47
C VAL A 48 23.85 -20.67 -13.62
N TYR A 49 23.33 -21.85 -13.91
CA TYR A 49 21.90 -22.11 -14.04
C TYR A 49 21.15 -22.02 -12.71
N SER A 50 21.78 -22.42 -11.61
CA SER A 50 21.22 -22.25 -10.27
C SER A 50 21.05 -20.77 -9.92
N PHE A 51 22.08 -19.95 -10.16
CA PHE A 51 21.99 -18.50 -9.97
C PHE A 51 20.98 -17.84 -10.92
N ALA A 52 20.91 -18.30 -12.17
CA ALA A 52 19.91 -17.83 -13.13
C ALA A 52 18.48 -18.14 -12.66
N SER A 53 18.23 -19.35 -12.13
CA SER A 53 16.93 -19.75 -11.59
C SER A 53 16.52 -18.90 -10.38
N VAL A 54 17.45 -18.65 -9.46
CA VAL A 54 17.23 -17.75 -8.32
C VAL A 54 16.94 -16.31 -8.81
N SER A 55 17.64 -15.85 -9.84
CA SER A 55 17.41 -14.54 -10.45
C SER A 55 16.02 -14.44 -11.08
N CYS A 56 15.53 -15.49 -11.74
CA CYS A 56 14.15 -15.55 -12.23
C CYS A 56 13.13 -15.48 -11.09
N GLY A 57 13.40 -16.12 -9.95
CA GLY A 57 12.60 -15.97 -8.73
C GLY A 57 12.59 -14.54 -8.20
N ALA A 58 13.76 -13.88 -8.13
CA ALA A 58 13.87 -12.49 -7.69
C ALA A 58 13.13 -11.51 -8.62
N LEU A 59 13.14 -11.75 -9.94
CA LEU A 59 12.35 -10.99 -10.90
C LEU A 59 10.84 -11.26 -10.73
N GLY A 60 10.45 -12.50 -10.45
CA GLY A 60 9.06 -12.87 -10.11
C GLY A 60 8.56 -12.19 -8.83
N TRP A 61 9.45 -12.00 -7.85
CA TRP A 61 9.17 -11.25 -6.63
C TRP A 61 8.97 -9.76 -6.92
N LEU A 62 9.86 -9.14 -7.72
CA LEU A 62 9.77 -7.73 -8.10
C LEU A 62 8.51 -7.43 -8.92
N THR A 63 8.13 -8.34 -9.81
CA THR A 63 6.92 -8.20 -10.65
C THR A 63 5.63 -8.56 -9.92
N GLY A 64 5.72 -9.23 -8.77
CA GLY A 64 4.58 -9.69 -7.97
C GLY A 64 3.56 -8.61 -7.60
N PRO A 65 3.96 -7.49 -6.97
CA PRO A 65 3.04 -6.40 -6.62
C PRO A 65 2.35 -5.80 -7.85
N THR A 66 3.08 -5.58 -8.94
CA THR A 66 2.51 -4.99 -10.16
C THR A 66 1.45 -5.89 -10.80
N LEU A 67 1.70 -7.20 -10.83
CA LEU A 67 0.75 -8.21 -11.33
C LEU A 67 -0.43 -8.39 -10.36
N GLY A 68 -0.17 -8.42 -9.05
CA GLY A 68 -1.18 -8.55 -8.01
C GLY A 68 -2.21 -7.43 -8.04
N THR A 69 -1.74 -6.18 -8.03
CA THR A 69 -2.59 -5.00 -8.18
C THR A 69 -3.39 -5.03 -9.49
N ALA A 70 -2.77 -5.42 -10.61
CA ALA A 70 -3.45 -5.49 -11.90
C ALA A 70 -4.58 -6.52 -11.91
N VAL A 71 -4.32 -7.73 -11.40
CA VAL A 71 -5.33 -8.80 -11.27
C VAL A 71 -6.45 -8.37 -10.32
N TRP A 72 -6.13 -7.78 -9.17
CA TRP A 72 -7.13 -7.32 -8.22
C TRP A 72 -8.06 -6.25 -8.81
N LYS A 73 -7.47 -5.24 -9.49
CA LYS A 73 -8.24 -4.19 -10.18
C LYS A 73 -9.12 -4.77 -11.28
N PHE A 74 -8.63 -5.74 -12.04
CA PHE A 74 -9.42 -6.39 -13.09
C PHE A 74 -10.62 -7.16 -12.51
N LEU A 75 -10.42 -7.93 -11.44
CA LEU A 75 -11.47 -8.69 -10.77
C LEU A 75 -12.52 -7.79 -10.09
N HIS A 76 -12.10 -6.66 -9.53
CA HIS A 76 -12.96 -5.75 -8.77
C HIS A 76 -13.42 -4.52 -9.56
N LYS A 77 -13.18 -4.48 -10.88
CA LYS A 77 -13.46 -3.32 -11.75
C LYS A 77 -14.87 -2.75 -11.60
N ALA A 78 -15.86 -3.62 -11.38
CA ALA A 78 -17.26 -3.22 -11.24
C ALA A 78 -17.53 -2.40 -9.97
N LYS A 79 -16.74 -2.59 -8.90
CA LYS A 79 -16.91 -1.92 -7.61
C LYS A 79 -16.00 -0.70 -7.44
N LEU A 80 -14.93 -0.59 -8.25
CA LEU A 80 -14.02 0.57 -8.26
C LEU A 80 -14.73 1.94 -8.29
N PRO A 81 -15.70 2.21 -9.19
CA PRO A 81 -16.35 3.52 -9.22
C PRO A 81 -17.13 3.82 -7.94
N GLU A 82 -17.71 2.82 -7.30
CA GLU A 82 -18.42 2.99 -6.02
C GLU A 82 -17.44 3.36 -4.89
N TYR A 83 -16.26 2.74 -4.86
CA TYR A 83 -15.21 3.09 -3.90
C TYR A 83 -14.70 4.52 -4.10
N GLU A 84 -14.45 4.93 -5.34
CA GLU A 84 -14.00 6.29 -5.66
C GLU A 84 -15.03 7.35 -5.25
N ILE A 85 -16.33 7.08 -5.47
CA ILE A 85 -17.40 7.99 -5.04
C ILE A 85 -17.40 8.12 -3.52
N LYS A 86 -17.37 6.99 -2.79
CA LYS A 86 -17.37 6.99 -1.32
C LYS A 86 -16.14 7.69 -0.75
N GLU A 87 -14.97 7.47 -1.36
CA GLU A 87 -13.73 8.12 -0.97
C GLU A 87 -13.77 9.63 -1.19
N ARG A 88 -14.30 10.06 -2.34
CA ARG A 88 -14.52 11.48 -2.62
C ARG A 88 -15.46 12.12 -1.60
N VAL A 89 -16.57 11.46 -1.29
CA VAL A 89 -17.54 11.94 -0.29
C VAL A 89 -16.86 12.04 1.08
N PHE A 90 -16.14 11.01 1.50
CA PHE A 90 -15.40 11.01 2.76
C PHE A 90 -14.35 12.13 2.81
N TYR A 91 -13.60 12.35 1.74
CA TYR A 91 -12.64 13.44 1.63
C TYR A 91 -13.31 14.81 1.82
N HIS A 92 -14.48 15.03 1.19
CA HIS A 92 -15.25 16.26 1.42
C HIS A 92 -15.69 16.42 2.87
N HIS A 93 -16.06 15.33 3.55
CA HIS A 93 -16.38 15.37 4.99
C HIS A 93 -15.16 15.76 5.84
N ILE A 94 -13.96 15.26 5.53
CA ILE A 94 -12.73 15.66 6.21
C ILE A 94 -12.43 17.14 5.97
N MET A 95 -12.43 17.59 4.71
CA MET A 95 -12.18 18.99 4.36
C MET A 95 -13.14 19.97 5.02
N LYS A 96 -14.40 19.57 5.21
CA LYS A 96 -15.43 20.40 5.84
C LYS A 96 -15.25 20.50 7.36
N ASN A 97 -14.79 19.43 8.01
CA ASN A 97 -14.73 19.34 9.48
C ASN A 97 -13.34 19.59 10.06
N ARG A 98 -12.31 19.73 9.22
CA ARG A 98 -10.95 20.06 9.66
C ARG A 98 -10.90 21.45 10.28
N VAL A 99 -10.11 21.56 11.34
CA VAL A 99 -9.75 22.81 12.03
C VAL A 99 -8.87 23.69 11.14
N ASP A 100 -8.96 25.02 11.29
CA ASP A 100 -8.04 25.96 10.67
C ASP A 100 -6.67 25.96 11.38
N PRO A 101 -5.56 25.58 10.69
CA PRO A 101 -4.23 25.48 11.29
C PRO A 101 -3.67 26.86 11.67
N ALA A 102 -4.21 27.96 11.14
CA ALA A 102 -3.77 29.31 11.48
C ALA A 102 -4.05 29.68 12.95
N ARG A 103 -4.96 28.96 13.62
CA ARG A 103 -5.36 29.21 15.02
C ARG A 103 -4.51 28.42 16.03
N GLN A 104 -3.30 28.02 15.65
CA GLN A 104 -2.40 27.25 16.49
C GLN A 104 -1.82 28.11 17.60
N SER A 105 -1.85 27.58 18.83
CA SER A 105 -1.17 28.15 19.99
C SER A 105 -0.22 27.10 20.60
N VAL A 106 0.84 27.56 21.28
CA VAL A 106 1.82 26.68 21.94
C VAL A 106 1.15 25.79 23.00
N GLN A 107 0.07 26.28 23.63
CA GLN A 107 -0.71 25.54 24.63
C GLN A 107 -1.80 24.64 24.03
N ASN A 108 -2.09 24.78 22.73
CA ASN A 108 -3.10 24.00 22.02
C ASN A 108 -2.56 23.54 20.66
N PRO A 109 -1.78 22.44 20.61
CA PRO A 109 -1.25 21.91 19.36
C PRO A 109 -2.38 21.44 18.44
N VAL A 110 -2.18 21.58 17.13
CA VAL A 110 -3.19 21.21 16.13
C VAL A 110 -3.38 19.69 16.13
N PRO A 111 -4.63 19.19 16.19
CA PRO A 111 -4.92 17.77 16.05
C PRO A 111 -4.61 17.29 14.62
N ASP A 112 -4.75 15.99 14.36
CA ASP A 112 -4.59 15.40 13.03
C ASP A 112 -5.40 16.17 11.97
N TYR A 113 -4.72 16.95 11.13
CA TYR A 113 -5.33 17.88 10.18
C TYR A 113 -5.91 17.17 8.95
N TYR A 114 -5.25 16.08 8.52
CA TYR A 114 -5.62 15.33 7.31
C TYR A 114 -6.51 14.12 7.62
N GLY A 115 -6.68 13.76 8.89
CA GLY A 115 -7.41 12.56 9.28
C GLY A 115 -6.65 11.28 8.90
N GLU A 116 -5.32 11.31 8.97
CA GLU A 116 -4.44 10.17 8.64
C GLU A 116 -4.81 8.94 9.47
N ASN A 117 -5.24 9.14 10.71
CA ASN A 117 -5.53 8.05 11.66
C ASN A 117 -6.99 7.55 11.61
N VAL A 118 -7.75 7.92 10.58
CA VAL A 118 -9.17 7.54 10.48
C VAL A 118 -9.34 6.18 9.77
N TYR A 119 -9.11 5.10 10.53
CA TYR A 119 -9.25 3.70 10.08
C TYR A 119 -10.58 3.01 10.45
N SER A 120 -11.49 3.68 11.15
CA SER A 120 -12.85 3.16 11.39
C SER A 120 -13.86 4.28 11.63
N LEU A 121 -15.13 3.92 11.71
CA LEU A 121 -16.18 4.85 12.16
C LEU A 121 -15.95 5.33 13.61
N GLN A 122 -15.34 4.49 14.45
CA GLN A 122 -15.04 4.85 15.84
C GLN A 122 -13.95 5.92 15.90
N THR A 123 -12.85 5.71 15.18
CA THR A 123 -11.75 6.68 15.09
C THR A 123 -12.20 7.95 14.37
N TYR A 124 -13.10 7.86 13.38
CA TYR A 124 -13.69 9.04 12.74
C TYR A 124 -14.50 9.89 13.73
N ARG A 125 -15.33 9.27 14.57
CA ARG A 125 -16.09 9.99 15.61
C ARG A 125 -15.18 10.61 16.65
N GLN A 126 -14.10 9.92 17.02
CA GLN A 126 -13.08 10.48 17.91
C GLN A 126 -12.41 11.69 17.29
N TRP A 127 -11.95 11.57 16.04
CA TRP A 127 -11.37 12.66 15.28
C TRP A 127 -12.29 13.89 15.24
N LEU A 128 -13.59 13.72 14.98
CA LEU A 128 -14.55 14.84 15.02
C LEU A 128 -14.63 15.52 16.39
N ARG A 129 -14.54 14.78 17.49
CA ARG A 129 -14.52 15.36 18.85
C ARG A 129 -13.23 16.12 19.12
N ASP A 130 -12.11 15.63 18.60
CA ASP A 130 -10.81 16.27 18.75
C ASP A 130 -10.79 17.61 18.02
N GLN A 131 -11.30 17.64 16.77
CA GLN A 131 -11.47 18.89 16.01
C GLN A 131 -12.40 19.88 16.75
N ALA A 132 -13.53 19.42 17.28
CA ALA A 132 -14.47 20.27 18.02
C ALA A 132 -13.87 20.82 19.33
N THR A 133 -13.12 19.99 20.06
CA THR A 133 -12.45 20.38 21.30
C THR A 133 -11.38 21.43 21.03
N TYR A 134 -10.61 21.25 19.95
CA TYR A 134 -9.63 22.24 19.53
C TYR A 134 -10.29 23.59 19.19
N ASN A 135 -11.35 23.58 18.38
CA ASN A 135 -12.05 24.82 18.01
C ASN A 135 -12.61 25.57 19.22
N ARG A 136 -13.11 24.85 20.23
CA ARG A 136 -13.57 25.46 21.49
C ARG A 136 -12.42 26.12 22.26
N LYS A 137 -11.28 25.43 22.37
CA LYS A 137 -10.09 25.98 23.04
C LYS A 137 -9.54 27.20 22.31
N ALA A 138 -9.47 27.14 20.98
CA ALA A 138 -9.02 28.25 20.15
C ALA A 138 -9.91 29.49 20.30
N TYR A 139 -11.22 29.31 20.35
CA TYR A 139 -12.16 30.42 20.59
C TYR A 139 -12.00 31.02 21.99
N LEU A 140 -11.83 30.19 23.03
CA LEU A 140 -11.63 30.69 24.39
C LEU A 140 -10.35 31.53 24.49
N SER A 141 -9.23 31.07 23.92
CA SER A 141 -7.96 31.79 23.96
C SER A 141 -7.95 33.12 23.18
N GLU A 142 -8.88 33.32 22.24
CA GLU A 142 -9.00 34.58 21.50
C GLU A 142 -9.78 35.65 22.29
N ASN A 143 -10.61 35.24 23.25
CA ASN A 143 -11.48 36.12 24.04
C ASN A 143 -10.95 36.41 25.46
N GLU A 144 -9.81 35.84 25.84
CA GLU A 144 -9.06 36.13 27.08
C GLU A 144 -8.00 37.21 26.83
#